data_AF-A0A0J7KAT3-F1
#
_entry.id   AF-A0A0J7KAT3-F1
#
_cell.length_a   1.000
_cell.length_b   1.000
_cell.length_c   1.000
_cell.angle_alpha   90.00
_cell.angle_beta   90.00
_cell.angle_gamma   90.00
#
_symmetry.space_group_name_H-M   'P 1'
#
loop_
_entity.id
_entity.type
_entity.pdbx_description
1 polymer ?
#
loop_
_entity_poly.entity_id
_entity_poly.type
_entity_poly.pdbx_seq_one_letter_code
_entity_poly.pdbx_strand_id
1 'polypeptide(L)'
;MDDVKTSWQKIRTNIMGAAEEALGKRKSSSNGRRNNTPWFRKEVRTLAEKKRYAYLQYRSKTITYREYKEVRNRVNEAIRQIKRDFWEKFSADMEYDLYGAQKRVWNMLRNRRKHVNELVQTTRITTDEWEKHFMELYKDDTGREETDNACEEEEEEARTPLLTRMTTLLTPKKYKGQ
;
A
#
# COMPACT_ATOMS: atom_id res chain seq x y z
N MET A 1 -28.93 5.91 55.45
CA MET A 1 -28.13 7.01 54.87
C MET A 1 -26.84 6.38 54.41
N ASP A 2 -26.60 6.35 53.10
CA ASP A 2 -25.33 5.84 52.59
C ASP A 2 -24.22 6.78 53.03
N ASP A 3 -23.15 6.23 53.60
CA ASP A 3 -21.93 6.98 53.88
C ASP A 3 -21.40 7.61 52.58
N VAL A 4 -20.77 8.79 52.69
CA VAL A 4 -20.26 9.57 51.56
C VAL A 4 -19.29 8.74 50.70
N LYS A 5 -18.56 7.83 51.33
CA LYS A 5 -17.66 6.90 50.64
C LYS A 5 -18.43 5.92 49.77
N THR A 6 -19.51 5.35 50.28
CA THR A 6 -20.38 4.40 49.55
C THR A 6 -21.10 5.07 48.38
N SER A 7 -21.57 6.30 48.52
CA SER A 7 -22.22 7.03 47.42
C SER A 7 -21.23 7.37 46.31
N TRP A 8 -20.01 7.80 46.66
CA TRP A 8 -18.94 8.05 45.69
C TRP A 8 -18.54 6.78 44.92
N GLN A 9 -18.50 5.64 45.60
CA GLN A 9 -18.16 4.36 44.99
C GLN A 9 -19.21 3.92 43.95
N LYS A 10 -20.50 4.12 44.26
CA LYS A 10 -21.61 3.88 43.32
C LYS A 10 -21.54 4.76 42.07
N ILE A 11 -21.19 6.05 42.23
CA ILE A 11 -21.02 6.96 41.10
C ILE A 11 -19.86 6.50 40.22
N ARG A 12 -18.71 6.16 40.82
CA ARG A 12 -17.56 5.66 40.08
C ARG A 12 -17.88 4.39 39.30
N THR A 13 -18.57 3.41 39.90
CA THR A 13 -18.93 2.17 39.20
C THR A 13 -19.89 2.43 38.03
N ASN A 14 -20.84 3.35 38.19
CA ASN A 14 -21.79 3.70 37.13
C ASN A 14 -21.09 4.41 35.97
N ILE A 15 -20.18 5.35 36.26
CA ILE A 15 -19.38 6.03 35.24
C ILE A 15 -18.49 5.03 34.49
N MET A 16 -17.82 4.13 35.23
CA MET A 16 -16.99 3.11 34.60
C MET A 16 -17.82 2.13 33.77
N GLY A 17 -18.99 1.70 34.26
CA GLY A 17 -19.91 0.83 33.52
C GLY A 17 -20.45 1.47 32.24
N ALA A 18 -20.90 2.73 32.32
CA ALA A 18 -21.37 3.48 31.15
C ALA A 18 -20.24 3.72 30.14
N ALA A 19 -19.02 4.01 30.61
CA ALA A 19 -17.85 4.15 29.74
C ALA A 19 -17.48 2.81 29.08
N GLU A 20 -17.53 1.70 29.83
CA GLU A 20 -17.29 0.36 29.29
C GLU A 20 -18.36 -0.07 28.26
N GLU A 21 -19.61 0.33 28.44
CA GLU A 21 -20.70 0.06 27.50
C GLU A 21 -20.59 0.91 26.23
N ALA A 22 -20.28 2.20 26.37
CA ALA A 22 -20.15 3.14 25.26
C ALA A 22 -18.85 2.96 24.45
N LEU A 23 -17.73 2.71 25.13
CA LEU A 23 -16.39 2.67 24.51
C LEU A 23 -15.83 1.23 24.37
N GLY A 24 -16.34 0.26 25.13
CA GLY A 24 -15.82 -1.10 25.18
C GLY A 24 -14.56 -1.27 26.05
N LYS A 25 -14.07 -2.52 26.17
CA LYS A 25 -12.81 -2.87 26.88
C LYS A 25 -11.71 -3.26 25.92
N ARG A 26 -10.49 -2.75 26.11
CA ARG A 26 -9.31 -3.10 25.31
C ARG A 26 -8.63 -4.37 25.84
N LYS A 27 -8.25 -5.30 24.96
CA LYS A 27 -7.27 -6.36 25.27
C LYS A 27 -5.91 -5.99 24.70
N SER A 28 -4.93 -5.70 25.57
CA SER A 28 -3.52 -5.65 25.17
C SER A 28 -2.99 -7.09 25.12
N SER A 29 -3.05 -7.72 23.94
CA SER A 29 -2.31 -8.96 23.71
C SER A 29 -0.85 -8.60 23.43
N SER A 30 0.08 -8.90 24.34
CA SER A 30 1.52 -8.76 24.11
C SER A 30 2.04 -9.73 23.04
N ASN A 31 1.30 -10.80 22.76
CA ASN A 31 1.57 -11.73 21.67
C ASN A 31 0.67 -11.41 20.48
N GLY A 32 1.10 -10.47 19.63
CA GLY A 32 0.53 -10.31 18.31
C GLY A 32 0.75 -11.61 17.52
N ARG A 33 -0.33 -12.22 17.01
CA ARG A 33 -0.19 -13.35 16.08
C ARG A 33 0.61 -12.87 14.88
N ARG A 34 1.66 -13.60 14.51
CA ARG A 34 2.45 -13.28 13.30
C ARG A 34 1.50 -13.22 12.11
N ASN A 35 1.61 -12.18 11.29
CA ASN A 35 0.81 -12.03 10.08
C ASN A 35 1.06 -13.26 9.18
N ASN A 36 0.04 -14.12 9.05
CA ASN A 36 0.16 -15.39 8.31
C ASN A 36 0.06 -15.19 6.78
N THR A 37 -0.18 -13.97 6.32
CA THR A 37 -0.28 -13.73 4.89
C THR A 37 1.09 -13.89 4.23
N PRO A 38 1.15 -14.47 3.02
CA PRO A 38 2.41 -14.81 2.37
C PRO A 38 3.35 -13.63 2.15
N TRP A 39 2.80 -12.42 1.96
CA TRP A 39 3.61 -11.22 1.70
C TRP A 39 4.34 -10.66 2.93
N PHE A 40 4.02 -11.11 4.14
CA PHE A 40 4.80 -10.81 5.35
C PHE A 40 5.77 -11.94 5.74
N ARG A 41 5.89 -13.00 4.92
CA ARG A 41 6.84 -14.07 5.15
C ARG A 41 8.26 -13.65 4.80
N LYS A 42 9.23 -14.34 5.42
CA LYS A 42 10.67 -14.12 5.19
C LYS A 42 11.05 -14.25 3.70
N GLU A 43 10.41 -15.16 2.96
CA GLU A 43 10.68 -15.37 1.53
C GLU A 43 10.41 -14.13 0.68
N VAL A 44 9.24 -13.50 0.84
CA VAL A 44 8.88 -12.27 0.11
C VAL A 44 9.78 -11.11 0.52
N ARG A 45 10.17 -11.06 1.79
CA ARG A 45 11.16 -10.09 2.27
C ARG A 45 12.52 -10.28 1.58
N THR A 46 13.03 -11.49 1.48
CA THR A 46 14.30 -11.76 0.78
C THR A 46 14.23 -11.44 -0.71
N LEU A 47 13.08 -11.67 -1.35
CA LEU A 47 12.86 -11.31 -2.75
C LEU A 47 12.87 -9.78 -2.93
N ALA A 48 12.20 -9.06 -2.04
CA ALA A 48 12.21 -7.59 -2.02
C ALA A 48 13.62 -7.03 -1.77
N GLU A 49 14.38 -7.64 -0.86
CA GLU A 49 15.79 -7.29 -0.59
C GLU A 49 16.67 -7.52 -1.83
N LYS A 50 16.51 -8.63 -2.56
CA LYS A 50 17.23 -8.88 -3.83
C LYS A 50 16.93 -7.79 -4.88
N LYS A 51 15.67 -7.40 -5.02
CA LYS A 51 15.26 -6.33 -5.94
C LYS A 51 15.85 -4.97 -5.52
N ARG A 52 15.88 -4.67 -4.23
CA ARG A 52 16.52 -3.45 -3.69
C ARG A 52 18.02 -3.46 -3.95
N TYR A 53 18.70 -4.57 -3.70
CA TYR A 53 20.13 -4.71 -3.92
C TYR A 53 20.50 -4.52 -5.41
N ALA A 54 19.77 -5.15 -6.32
CA ALA A 54 19.97 -4.96 -7.76
C ALA A 54 19.73 -3.51 -8.19
N TYR A 55 18.73 -2.83 -7.61
CA TYR A 55 18.52 -1.40 -7.88
C TYR A 55 19.70 -0.54 -7.39
N LEU A 56 20.25 -0.83 -6.20
CA LEU A 56 21.43 -0.12 -5.69
C LEU A 56 22.65 -0.33 -6.59
N GLN A 57 22.89 -1.56 -7.07
CA GLN A 57 23.96 -1.86 -8.01
C GLN A 57 23.80 -1.14 -9.36
N TYR A 58 22.55 -0.99 -9.83
CA TYR A 58 22.25 -0.22 -11.03
C TYR A 58 22.47 1.27 -10.79
N ARG A 59 22.04 1.80 -9.64
CA ARG A 59 22.27 3.20 -9.23
C ARG A 59 23.77 3.52 -9.10
N SER A 60 24.57 2.58 -8.61
CA SER A 60 26.04 2.68 -8.55
C SER A 60 26.74 2.37 -9.88
N LYS A 61 26.00 2.19 -10.99
CA LYS A 61 26.49 1.87 -12.34
C LYS A 61 27.37 0.60 -12.41
N THR A 62 27.23 -0.30 -11.44
CA THR A 62 27.96 -1.57 -11.36
C THR A 62 27.37 -2.62 -12.30
N ILE A 63 26.05 -2.57 -12.52
CA ILE A 63 25.34 -3.44 -13.46
C ILE A 63 24.60 -2.61 -14.51
N THR A 64 24.34 -3.23 -15.66
CA THR A 64 23.56 -2.61 -16.73
C THR A 64 22.07 -2.57 -16.39
N TYR A 65 21.32 -1.65 -17.01
CA TYR A 65 19.86 -1.58 -16.87
C TYR A 65 19.16 -2.89 -17.25
N ARG A 66 19.69 -3.61 -18.26
CA ARG A 66 19.14 -4.89 -18.71
C ARG A 66 19.17 -5.94 -17.60
N GLU A 67 20.29 -6.06 -16.91
CA GLU A 67 20.47 -7.01 -15.80
C GLU A 67 19.53 -6.67 -14.63
N TYR A 68 19.42 -5.40 -14.28
CA TYR A 68 18.45 -4.95 -13.28
C TYR A 68 17.00 -5.29 -13.67
N LYS A 69 16.62 -5.01 -14.93
CA LYS A 69 15.27 -5.29 -15.45
C LYS A 69 14.93 -6.78 -15.37
N GLU A 70 15.88 -7.65 -15.70
CA GLU A 70 15.71 -9.09 -15.56
C GLU A 70 15.48 -9.50 -14.10
N VAL A 71 16.31 -9.04 -13.17
CA VAL A 71 16.16 -9.35 -11.74
C VAL A 71 14.82 -8.82 -11.21
N ARG A 72 14.45 -7.58 -11.55
CA ARG A 72 13.18 -6.96 -11.17
C ARG A 72 11.99 -7.80 -11.67
N ASN A 73 12.02 -8.23 -12.93
CA ASN A 73 10.94 -9.00 -13.53
C ASN A 73 10.83 -10.39 -12.89
N ARG A 74 11.95 -11.09 -12.69
CA ARG A 74 11.98 -12.39 -12.00
C ARG A 74 11.43 -12.30 -10.58
N VAL A 75 11.86 -11.30 -9.80
CA VAL A 75 11.36 -11.07 -8.43
C VAL A 75 9.86 -10.74 -8.43
N ASN A 76 9.43 -9.83 -9.30
CA ASN A 76 8.01 -9.44 -9.39
C ASN A 76 7.15 -10.65 -9.77
N GLU A 77 7.63 -11.51 -10.68
CA GLU A 77 6.91 -12.72 -11.08
C GLU A 77 6.81 -13.72 -9.92
N ALA A 78 7.90 -13.95 -9.18
CA ALA A 78 7.88 -14.80 -7.99
C ALA A 78 6.89 -14.29 -6.93
N ILE A 79 6.85 -12.98 -6.66
CA ILE A 79 5.89 -12.38 -5.72
C ILE A 79 4.46 -12.55 -6.22
N ARG A 80 4.22 -12.42 -7.53
CA ARG A 80 2.90 -12.65 -8.12
C ARG A 80 2.48 -14.11 -7.97
N GLN A 81 3.36 -15.08 -8.25
CA GLN A 81 3.07 -16.50 -8.04
C GLN A 81 2.68 -16.78 -6.59
N ILE A 82 3.50 -16.34 -5.62
CA ILE A 82 3.20 -16.52 -4.19
C ILE A 82 1.82 -15.96 -3.81
N LYS A 83 1.45 -14.80 -4.36
CA LYS A 83 0.12 -14.21 -4.14
C LYS A 83 -0.98 -15.03 -4.80
N ARG A 84 -0.79 -15.47 -6.04
CA ARG A 84 -1.75 -16.30 -6.78
C ARG A 84 -2.01 -17.62 -6.07
N ASP A 85 -0.96 -18.36 -5.72
CA ASP A 85 -1.06 -19.66 -5.04
C ASP A 85 -1.80 -19.54 -3.70
N PHE A 86 -1.58 -18.44 -2.98
CA PHE A 86 -2.30 -18.18 -1.75
C PHE A 86 -3.77 -17.86 -1.99
N TRP A 87 -4.08 -17.02 -2.98
CA TRP A 87 -5.45 -16.67 -3.29
C TRP A 87 -6.24 -17.86 -3.80
N GLU A 88 -5.63 -18.72 -4.62
CA GLU A 88 -6.23 -19.96 -5.12
C GLU A 88 -6.54 -20.93 -3.97
N LYS A 89 -5.58 -21.15 -3.06
CA LYS A 89 -5.81 -21.94 -1.85
C LYS A 89 -6.86 -21.33 -0.95
N PHE A 90 -6.81 -20.02 -0.75
CA PHE A 90 -7.77 -19.30 0.08
C PHE A 90 -9.19 -19.36 -0.50
N SER A 91 -9.35 -19.21 -1.83
CA SER A 91 -10.66 -19.32 -2.48
C SER A 91 -11.19 -20.74 -2.43
N ALA A 92 -10.37 -21.76 -2.69
CA ALA A 92 -10.78 -23.16 -2.60
C ALA A 92 -11.20 -23.54 -1.17
N ASP A 93 -10.41 -23.09 -0.17
CA ASP A 93 -10.73 -23.25 1.25
C ASP A 93 -12.06 -22.57 1.63
N MET A 94 -12.34 -21.39 1.06
CA MET A 94 -13.57 -20.63 1.32
C MET A 94 -14.78 -21.25 0.63
N GLU A 95 -14.62 -21.77 -0.58
CA GLU A 95 -15.66 -22.49 -1.33
C GLU A 95 -16.05 -23.77 -0.61
N TYR A 96 -15.06 -24.56 -0.16
CA TYR A 96 -15.30 -25.74 0.66
C TYR A 96 -16.05 -25.40 1.96
N ASP A 97 -15.65 -24.32 2.66
CA ASP A 97 -16.31 -23.92 3.90
C ASP A 97 -17.73 -23.38 3.67
N LEU A 98 -18.01 -22.74 2.54
CA LEU A 98 -19.34 -22.23 2.18
C LEU A 98 -20.37 -23.37 2.07
N TYR A 99 -19.99 -24.48 1.44
CA TYR A 99 -20.84 -25.67 1.28
C TYR A 99 -20.70 -26.68 2.42
N GLY A 100 -19.78 -26.45 3.37
CA GLY A 100 -19.50 -27.31 4.51
C GLY A 100 -20.03 -26.77 5.85
N ALA A 101 -19.21 -26.86 6.91
CA ALA A 101 -19.58 -26.44 8.27
C ALA A 101 -19.55 -24.90 8.51
N GLN A 102 -19.20 -24.10 7.49
CA GLN A 102 -19.20 -22.64 7.48
C GLN A 102 -18.42 -21.96 8.62
N LYS A 103 -17.41 -22.64 9.20
CA LYS A 103 -16.73 -22.19 10.42
C LYS A 103 -15.85 -20.96 10.16
N ARG A 104 -15.13 -20.91 9.04
CA ARG A 104 -14.23 -19.79 8.69
C ARG A 104 -15.04 -18.58 8.24
N VAL A 105 -16.06 -18.79 7.40
CA VAL A 105 -17.00 -17.74 6.98
C VAL A 105 -17.71 -17.14 8.19
N TRP A 106 -18.25 -17.97 9.08
CA TRP A 106 -18.92 -17.54 10.30
C TRP A 106 -17.97 -16.80 11.25
N ASN A 107 -16.75 -17.30 11.45
CA ASN A 107 -15.74 -16.60 12.25
C ASN A 107 -15.36 -15.26 11.63
N MET A 108 -15.26 -15.16 10.30
CA MET A 108 -14.96 -13.90 9.60
C MET A 108 -16.10 -12.89 9.81
N LEU A 109 -17.36 -13.30 9.64
CA LEU A 109 -18.53 -12.45 9.84
C LEU A 109 -18.68 -12.01 11.31
N ARG A 110 -18.49 -12.95 12.25
CA ARG A 110 -18.54 -12.68 13.68
C ARG A 110 -17.43 -11.73 14.13
N ASN A 111 -16.23 -11.87 13.56
CA ASN A 111 -15.11 -10.97 13.86
C ASN A 111 -15.28 -9.56 13.30
N ARG A 112 -16.19 -9.33 12.34
CA ARG A 112 -16.57 -7.98 11.89
C ARG A 112 -17.51 -7.26 12.86
N ARG A 113 -18.26 -7.98 13.70
CA ARG A 113 -19.23 -7.44 14.66
C ARG A 113 -18.71 -7.46 16.11
N LYS A 114 -17.41 -7.22 16.34
CA LYS A 114 -16.87 -7.16 17.70
C LYS A 114 -17.15 -5.78 18.32
N HIS A 115 -17.65 -5.78 19.56
CA HIS A 115 -17.75 -4.60 20.44
C HIS A 115 -16.38 -4.17 21.01
N VAL A 116 -15.35 -5.00 20.82
CA VAL A 116 -13.95 -4.72 21.18
C VAL A 116 -13.12 -4.75 19.90
N ASN A 117 -12.63 -3.59 19.49
CA ASN A 117 -11.72 -3.46 18.34
C ASN A 117 -10.28 -3.81 18.75
N GLU A 118 -9.59 -4.57 17.90
CA GLU A 118 -8.14 -4.80 18.05
C GLU A 118 -7.41 -3.50 17.70
N LEU A 119 -6.47 -3.08 18.54
CA LEU A 119 -5.67 -1.86 18.29
C LEU A 119 -4.78 -2.10 17.06
N VAL A 120 -5.05 -1.40 15.96
CA VAL A 120 -4.06 -1.20 14.91
C VAL A 120 -3.07 -0.17 15.46
N GLN A 121 -1.95 -0.64 16.01
CA GLN A 121 -0.82 0.25 16.28
C GLN A 121 -0.18 0.61 14.95
N THR A 122 -0.62 1.71 14.36
CA THR A 122 0.26 2.46 13.46
C THR A 122 1.50 2.81 14.27
N THR A 123 2.69 2.64 13.68
CA THR A 123 3.93 3.14 14.29
C THR A 123 3.71 4.60 14.66
N ARG A 124 3.85 4.92 15.95
CA ARG A 124 3.85 6.31 16.43
C ARG A 124 5.19 6.91 16.03
N ILE A 125 5.29 7.25 14.76
CA ILE A 125 6.43 7.98 14.22
C ILE A 125 6.37 9.36 14.85
N THR A 126 7.44 9.75 15.53
CA THR A 126 7.54 11.10 16.12
C THR A 126 7.64 12.13 15.00
N THR A 127 7.31 13.39 15.30
CA THR A 127 7.41 14.47 14.32
C THR A 127 8.82 14.56 13.73
N ASP A 128 9.84 14.32 14.54
CA ASP A 128 11.25 14.33 14.13
C ASP A 128 11.60 13.19 13.16
N GLU A 129 11.05 11.99 13.39
CA GLU A 129 11.22 10.85 12.47
C GLU A 129 10.48 11.11 11.15
N TRP A 130 9.31 11.75 11.21
CA TRP A 130 8.60 12.22 10.02
C TRP A 130 9.42 13.22 9.24
N GLU A 131 9.95 14.24 9.90
CA GLU A 131 10.79 15.25 9.27
C GLU A 131 12.00 14.63 8.60
N LYS A 132 12.65 13.66 9.26
CA LYS A 132 13.77 12.91 8.68
C LYS A 132 13.37 12.12 7.44
N HIS A 133 12.24 11.42 7.47
CA HIS A 133 11.71 10.69 6.32
C HIS A 133 11.33 11.64 5.18
N PHE A 134 10.71 12.79 5.46
CA PHE A 134 10.39 13.82 4.46
C PHE A 134 11.65 14.40 3.84
N MET A 135 12.63 14.78 4.65
CA MET A 135 13.92 15.28 4.18
C MET A 135 14.68 14.25 3.33
N GLU A 136 14.59 12.96 3.65
CA GLU A 136 15.17 11.88 2.85
C GLU A 136 14.49 11.76 1.47
N LEU A 137 13.17 11.96 1.40
CA LEU A 137 12.42 11.97 0.13
C LEU A 137 12.79 13.18 -0.75
N TYR A 138 12.92 14.38 -0.17
CA TYR A 138 13.28 15.58 -0.93
C TYR A 138 14.73 15.61 -1.41
N LYS A 139 15.65 14.89 -0.73
CA LYS A 139 17.05 14.75 -1.16
C LYS A 139 17.22 13.92 -2.45
N ASP A 140 16.22 13.11 -2.82
CA ASP A 140 16.24 12.34 -4.07
C ASP A 140 15.68 13.15 -5.28
N ASP A 141 14.94 14.25 -5.06
CA ASP A 141 14.40 15.11 -6.15
C ASP A 141 15.32 16.30 -6.50
N THR A 142 16.09 16.83 -5.55
CA THR A 142 17.02 17.96 -5.82
C THR A 142 18.22 17.58 -6.70
N GLY A 143 18.45 16.30 -6.94
CA GLY A 143 19.44 15.82 -7.93
C GLY A 143 18.86 15.57 -9.33
N ARG A 144 17.57 15.82 -9.54
CA ARG A 144 16.88 15.54 -10.81
C ARG A 144 16.55 16.80 -11.60
N GLU A 145 16.39 17.94 -10.94
CA GLU A 145 16.09 19.22 -11.60
C GLU A 145 17.28 19.83 -12.34
N GLU A 146 18.53 19.40 -12.08
CA GLU A 146 19.70 19.92 -12.81
C GLU A 146 19.88 19.28 -14.21
N THR A 147 19.21 18.16 -14.51
CA THR A 147 19.33 17.51 -15.83
C THR A 147 18.28 17.93 -16.85
N ASP A 148 17.23 18.62 -16.41
CA ASP A 148 16.09 18.94 -17.28
C ASP A 148 16.22 20.36 -17.88
N ASN A 149 17.06 21.23 -17.29
CA ASN A 149 17.36 22.57 -17.83
C ASN A 149 18.25 22.59 -19.09
N ALA A 150 18.76 21.43 -19.53
CA ALA A 150 19.47 21.34 -20.82
C ALA A 150 18.54 21.01 -21.99
N CYS A 151 17.26 20.73 -21.75
CA CYS A 151 16.32 20.29 -22.78
C CYS A 151 15.29 21.37 -23.16
N GLU A 152 15.18 22.46 -22.40
CA GLU A 152 14.19 23.52 -22.65
C GLU A 152 14.66 24.59 -23.65
N GLU A 153 15.96 24.70 -23.94
CA GLU A 153 16.45 25.66 -24.95
C GLU A 153 16.13 25.24 -26.40
N GLU A 154 15.86 23.96 -26.67
CA GLU A 154 15.51 23.51 -28.03
C GLU A 154 13.99 23.56 -28.34
N GLU A 155 13.12 23.69 -27.32
CA GLU A 155 11.67 23.74 -27.54
C GLU A 155 11.13 25.14 -27.89
N GLU A 156 11.90 26.21 -27.61
CA GLU A 156 11.47 27.59 -27.92
C GLU A 156 11.60 27.96 -29.41
N GLU A 157 12.51 27.32 -30.16
CA GLU A 157 12.68 27.57 -31.60
C GLU A 157 11.56 26.92 -32.45
N ALA A 158 10.90 25.88 -31.93
CA ALA A 158 9.79 25.19 -32.61
C ALA A 158 8.43 25.92 -32.47
N ARG A 159 8.35 27.01 -31.70
CA ARG A 159 7.12 27.77 -31.42
C ARG A 159 6.86 28.95 -32.37
N THR A 160 7.41 28.91 -33.59
CA THR A 160 6.96 29.78 -34.68
C THR A 160 5.65 29.24 -35.31
N PRO A 161 4.64 30.07 -35.61
CA PRO A 161 3.25 29.63 -35.66
C PRO A 161 2.84 28.85 -36.92
N LEU A 162 2.20 27.69 -36.70
CA LEU A 162 1.53 26.83 -37.68
C LEU A 162 0.20 27.44 -38.21
N LEU A 163 0.21 28.68 -38.72
CA LEU A 163 -0.98 29.33 -39.30
C LEU A 163 -0.98 29.38 -40.84
N THR A 164 -0.30 28.46 -41.53
CA THR A 164 -0.22 28.51 -43.01
C THR A 164 -0.51 27.19 -43.73
N ARG A 165 -0.93 26.12 -43.05
CA ARG A 165 -1.15 24.80 -43.70
C ARG A 165 -2.58 24.26 -43.71
N MET A 166 -3.56 24.99 -43.19
CA MET A 166 -4.96 24.53 -43.09
C MET A 166 -5.84 24.80 -44.33
N THR A 167 -5.31 25.39 -45.41
CA THR A 167 -6.14 25.77 -46.58
C THR A 167 -6.08 24.82 -47.78
N THR A 168 -5.30 23.73 -47.77
CA THR A 168 -5.13 22.89 -48.98
C THR A 168 -5.84 21.53 -48.97
N LEU A 169 -6.56 21.14 -47.90
CA LEU A 169 -7.15 19.79 -47.79
C LEU A 169 -8.69 19.72 -47.78
N LEU A 170 -9.37 20.77 -48.25
CA LEU A 170 -10.81 20.71 -48.53
C LEU A 170 -11.07 20.69 -50.04
N THR A 171 -10.76 19.55 -50.66
CA THR A 171 -11.43 19.15 -51.91
C THR A 171 -12.03 17.76 -51.74
N PRO A 172 -13.33 17.57 -52.03
CA PRO A 172 -14.00 16.29 -51.78
C PRO A 172 -13.62 15.24 -52.82
N LYS A 173 -13.14 14.07 -52.35
CA LYS A 173 -12.88 12.88 -53.16
C LYS A 173 -14.20 12.32 -53.72
N LYS A 174 -14.40 12.43 -55.03
CA LYS A 174 -15.46 11.71 -55.75
C LYS A 174 -15.08 10.23 -55.83
N TYR A 175 -15.89 9.35 -55.26
CA TYR A 175 -15.83 7.91 -55.55
C TYR A 175 -16.55 7.64 -56.88
N LYS A 176 -15.86 6.99 -57.82
CA LYS A 176 -16.48 6.26 -58.93
C LYS A 176 -15.91 4.85 -58.91
N GLY A 177 -16.81 3.87 -58.80
CA GLY A 177 -16.48 2.47 -58.94
C GLY A 177 -16.27 2.06 -60.40
N GLN A 178 -15.49 1.01 -60.56
CA GLN A 178 -15.73 -0.16 -61.40
C GLN A 178 -14.77 -1.26 -60.92
#